data_AF-A0A452XKD7-F1
#
_entry.id   AF-A0A452XKD7-F1
#
_cell.length_a   1.000
_cell.length_b   1.000
_cell.length_c   1.000
_cell.angle_alpha   90.00
_cell.angle_beta   90.00
_cell.angle_gamma   90.00
#
_symmetry.space_group_name_H-M   'P 1'
#
loop_
_entity.id
_entity.type
_entity.pdbx_description
1 polymer ?
#
loop_
_entity_poly.entity_id
_entity_poly.type
_entity_poly.pdbx_seq_one_letter_code
_entity_poly.pdbx_strand_id
1 'polypeptide(L)'
;ICEAYMGNPADYHVQGGDDGCSLFSCGHLRDISYPFRRRGDPRECGVEEYELGCTSSKATIHINKGTYYVTAINYTGSYFWVMDPNFNTSSSCPLPLWNHLPYFGTYITYFGRYLGGIDSVSPPGFRYLATRSYDRACFANCSRAVMNKSAYKPVACQRAKNSHVYVWVSNYAYCAVEDLEPYCGYLGEIPFGNDTDEYSSDWGQLQNASYADITQFISKGFTVQFPVDTIYRRPSTSVMLRKNINLCLNNSIRIDLGLLSQPDGGSLH
;
A
#
# COMPACT_ATOMS: atom_id res chain seq x y z
N ILE A 1 -22.14 4.49 25.61
CA ILE A 1 -21.05 4.48 24.61
C ILE A 1 -21.53 3.52 23.52
N CYS A 2 -22.45 3.88 22.63
CA CYS A 2 -22.36 4.94 21.64
C CYS A 2 -23.73 5.60 21.42
N GLU A 3 -23.81 6.92 21.51
CA GLU A 3 -24.91 7.68 20.92
C GLU A 3 -24.31 8.51 19.78
N ALA A 4 -24.65 8.16 18.54
CA ALA A 4 -24.47 9.05 17.41
C ALA A 4 -25.81 9.73 17.17
N TYR A 5 -25.84 11.05 17.34
CA TYR A 5 -26.97 11.91 17.03
C TYR A 5 -27.39 11.68 15.56
N MET A 6 -28.55 11.06 15.36
CA MET A 6 -29.23 11.10 14.06
C MET A 6 -29.91 12.47 13.92
N GLY A 7 -29.44 13.27 12.96
CA GLY A 7 -30.21 14.40 12.46
C GLY A 7 -31.49 13.92 11.79
N ASN A 8 -32.56 14.67 12.02
CA ASN A 8 -33.99 14.40 11.72
C ASN A 8 -34.31 13.51 10.49
N PRO A 9 -35.24 12.54 10.64
CA PRO A 9 -35.72 11.71 9.56
C PRO A 9 -36.90 12.38 8.84
N ALA A 10 -36.74 12.67 7.56
CA ALA A 10 -37.86 12.81 6.66
C ALA A 10 -37.60 11.89 5.45
N ASP A 11 -38.29 10.75 5.51
CA ASP A 11 -38.72 9.92 4.39
C ASP A 11 -37.65 9.19 3.55
N TYR A 12 -37.24 8.01 4.02
CA TYR A 12 -36.92 6.89 3.14
C TYR A 12 -37.32 5.59 3.84
N HIS A 13 -38.42 4.98 3.40
CA HIS A 13 -38.72 3.58 3.64
C HIS A 13 -37.63 2.73 2.99
N VAL A 14 -36.84 2.01 3.79
CA VAL A 14 -35.99 0.92 3.30
C VAL A 14 -36.45 -0.36 3.99
N GLN A 15 -37.08 -1.24 3.19
CA GLN A 15 -37.39 -2.62 3.55
C GLN A 15 -36.10 -3.36 3.90
N GLY A 16 -36.17 -4.22 4.92
CA GLY A 16 -35.04 -4.97 5.44
C GLY A 16 -34.37 -5.87 4.40
N GLY A 17 -33.07 -5.65 4.22
CA GLY A 17 -32.07 -6.57 3.73
C GLY A 17 -30.83 -6.38 4.60
N ASP A 18 -30.18 -7.47 4.99
CA ASP A 18 -28.94 -7.49 5.77
C ASP A 18 -27.74 -7.02 4.91
N ASP A 19 -27.82 -5.81 4.37
CA ASP A 19 -26.98 -5.34 3.26
C ASP A 19 -25.85 -4.40 3.74
N GLY A 20 -25.16 -4.82 4.80
CA GLY A 20 -23.92 -4.19 5.24
C GLY A 20 -22.72 -4.68 4.43
N CYS A 21 -21.74 -3.79 4.17
CA CYS A 21 -20.48 -4.17 3.51
C CYS A 21 -19.77 -5.29 4.28
N SER A 22 -19.95 -6.53 3.84
CA SER A 22 -19.45 -7.70 4.55
C SER A 22 -17.95 -7.87 4.38
N LEU A 23 -17.31 -8.49 5.38
CA LEU A 23 -15.92 -8.93 5.25
C LEU A 23 -15.81 -9.97 4.13
N PHE A 24 -14.72 -9.92 3.36
CA PHE A 24 -14.49 -10.85 2.26
C PHE A 24 -13.09 -11.45 2.28
N SER A 25 -12.91 -12.51 1.49
CA SER A 25 -11.60 -13.14 1.27
C SER A 25 -11.14 -12.92 -0.17
N CYS A 26 -9.83 -12.84 -0.38
CA CYS A 26 -9.21 -12.66 -1.71
C CYS A 26 -7.89 -13.40 -1.78
N GLY A 27 -7.83 -14.53 -2.50
CA GLY A 27 -6.68 -15.43 -2.47
C GLY A 27 -6.42 -15.96 -1.06
N HIS A 28 -5.20 -15.77 -0.57
CA HIS A 28 -4.79 -16.16 0.79
C HIS A 28 -5.24 -15.17 1.88
N LEU A 29 -5.69 -13.97 1.50
CA LEU A 29 -6.10 -12.94 2.44
C LEU A 29 -7.55 -13.18 2.93
N ARG A 30 -7.76 -13.01 4.23
CA ARG A 30 -9.04 -13.20 4.94
C ARG A 30 -9.45 -11.89 5.62
N ASP A 31 -10.73 -11.82 6.00
CA ASP A 31 -11.31 -10.71 6.77
C ASP A 31 -10.99 -9.34 6.17
N ILE A 32 -11.03 -9.26 4.83
CA ILE A 32 -10.78 -8.04 4.09
C ILE A 32 -11.99 -7.13 4.25
N SER A 33 -11.70 -5.87 4.56
CA SER A 33 -12.68 -4.82 4.83
C SER A 33 -12.22 -3.53 4.17
N TYR A 34 -13.00 -2.47 4.38
CA TYR A 34 -12.66 -1.12 3.97
C TYR A 34 -11.19 -0.76 4.35
N PRO A 35 -10.40 -0.13 3.46
CA PRO A 35 -10.80 0.55 2.23
C PRO A 35 -10.95 -0.36 1.01
N PHE A 36 -10.60 -1.65 1.12
CA PHE A 36 -10.62 -2.56 -0.02
C PHE A 36 -12.04 -2.93 -0.42
N ARG A 37 -12.19 -3.22 -1.72
CA ARG A 37 -13.43 -3.71 -2.32
C ARG A 37 -13.16 -4.80 -3.33
N ARG A 38 -14.18 -5.57 -3.64
CA ARG A 38 -14.21 -6.47 -4.80
C ARG A 38 -14.85 -5.77 -5.98
N ARG A 39 -14.54 -6.28 -7.16
CA ARG A 39 -15.27 -5.91 -8.37
C ARG A 39 -16.76 -6.20 -8.20
N GLY A 40 -17.59 -5.19 -8.44
CA GLY A 40 -19.04 -5.29 -8.33
C GLY A 40 -19.61 -5.07 -6.94
N ASP A 41 -18.78 -4.87 -5.90
CA ASP A 41 -19.28 -4.39 -4.61
C ASP A 41 -19.95 -3.01 -4.80
N PRO A 42 -20.99 -2.66 -4.01
CA PRO A 42 -21.61 -1.33 -4.04
C PRO A 42 -20.59 -0.20 -3.84
N ARG A 43 -20.89 1.02 -4.29
CA ARG A 43 -19.95 2.16 -4.24
C ARG A 43 -19.57 2.54 -2.82
N GLU A 44 -20.50 2.35 -1.90
CA GLU A 44 -20.31 2.51 -0.47
C GLU A 44 -19.35 1.46 0.09
N CYS A 45 -19.14 0.30 -0.53
CA CYS A 45 -18.34 -0.78 0.03
C CYS A 45 -16.87 -0.74 -0.42
N GLY A 46 -16.16 0.29 0.01
CA GLY A 46 -14.72 0.47 -0.23
C GLY A 46 -14.42 1.64 -1.15
N VAL A 47 -13.14 1.86 -1.41
CA VAL A 47 -12.65 2.93 -2.28
C VAL A 47 -12.35 2.33 -3.65
N GLU A 48 -12.73 3.01 -4.73
CA GLU A 48 -12.59 2.51 -6.10
C GLU A 48 -11.16 2.12 -6.44
N GLU A 49 -10.19 2.96 -6.04
CA GLU A 49 -8.76 2.73 -6.24
C GLU A 49 -8.22 1.53 -5.45
N TYR A 50 -8.95 1.06 -4.43
CA TYR A 50 -8.56 -0.08 -3.59
C TYR A 50 -9.32 -1.36 -4.00
N GLU A 51 -9.81 -1.44 -5.25
CA GLU A 51 -10.35 -2.68 -5.81
C GLU A 51 -9.26 -3.77 -5.89
N LEU A 52 -9.55 -4.92 -5.28
CA LEU A 52 -8.71 -6.09 -5.36
C LEU A 52 -9.18 -7.03 -6.47
N GLY A 53 -8.23 -7.43 -7.32
CA GLY A 53 -8.37 -8.56 -8.21
C GLY A 53 -8.13 -9.86 -7.44
N CYS A 54 -9.10 -10.76 -7.41
CA CYS A 54 -9.01 -12.00 -6.65
C CYS A 54 -8.90 -13.21 -7.56
N THR A 55 -7.89 -14.03 -7.29
CA THR A 55 -7.79 -15.41 -7.78
C THR A 55 -7.86 -16.36 -6.59
N SER A 56 -7.89 -17.68 -6.83
CA SER A 56 -7.95 -18.67 -5.75
C SER A 56 -6.77 -18.61 -4.79
N SER A 57 -5.59 -18.15 -5.25
CA SER A 57 -4.35 -18.16 -4.46
C SER A 57 -3.73 -16.77 -4.24
N LYS A 58 -4.13 -15.75 -5.00
CA LYS A 58 -3.49 -14.43 -4.97
C LYS A 58 -4.51 -13.30 -5.01
N ALA A 59 -4.20 -12.23 -4.28
CA ALA A 59 -4.82 -10.93 -4.39
C ALA A 59 -3.90 -9.98 -5.19
N THR A 60 -4.47 -9.23 -6.12
CA THR A 60 -3.77 -8.20 -6.90
C THR A 60 -4.41 -6.84 -6.69
N ILE A 61 -3.61 -5.79 -6.80
CA ILE A 61 -4.08 -4.40 -6.79
C ILE A 61 -3.40 -3.63 -7.91
N HIS A 62 -4.11 -2.67 -8.49
CA HIS A 62 -3.57 -1.78 -9.50
C HIS A 62 -3.10 -0.48 -8.85
N ILE A 63 -1.83 -0.12 -9.07
CA ILE A 63 -1.26 1.14 -8.58
C ILE A 63 -0.56 1.82 -9.75
N ASN A 64 -1.04 3.00 -10.11
CA ASN A 64 -0.61 3.74 -11.31
C ASN A 64 -0.77 2.89 -12.59
N LYS A 65 0.32 2.39 -13.18
CA LYS A 65 0.29 1.49 -14.34
C LYS A 65 0.68 0.06 -13.99
N GLY A 66 1.11 -0.18 -12.75
CA GLY A 66 1.59 -1.47 -12.28
C GLY A 66 0.49 -2.30 -11.64
N THR A 67 0.64 -3.62 -11.71
CA THR A 67 -0.20 -4.58 -10.98
C THR A 67 0.68 -5.31 -9.99
N TYR A 68 0.31 -5.24 -8.72
CA TYR A 68 1.10 -5.79 -7.61
C TYR A 68 0.35 -6.89 -6.89
N TYR A 69 1.06 -7.85 -6.30
CA TYR A 69 0.47 -8.82 -5.39
C TYR A 69 0.35 -8.22 -3.99
N VAL A 70 -0.85 -8.25 -3.42
CA VAL A 70 -1.06 -7.86 -2.02
C VAL A 70 -0.69 -9.05 -1.14
N THR A 71 0.35 -8.90 -0.33
CA THR A 71 0.89 -10.01 0.47
C THR A 71 0.38 -9.99 1.90
N ALA A 72 0.15 -8.81 2.48
CA ALA A 72 -0.37 -8.65 3.83
C ALA A 72 -1.12 -7.31 3.99
N ILE A 73 -2.05 -7.26 4.94
CA ILE A 73 -2.81 -6.05 5.28
C ILE A 73 -2.65 -5.77 6.77
N ASN A 74 -2.34 -4.53 7.14
CA ASN A 74 -2.22 -4.09 8.52
C ASN A 74 -3.23 -2.96 8.83
N TYR A 75 -4.38 -3.35 9.40
CA TYR A 75 -5.46 -2.42 9.78
C TYR A 75 -5.11 -1.52 10.97
N THR A 76 -4.21 -1.96 11.85
CA THR A 76 -3.78 -1.16 13.01
C THR A 76 -2.94 0.02 12.54
N GLY A 77 -1.96 -0.23 11.68
CA GLY A 77 -1.10 0.80 11.09
C GLY A 77 -1.68 1.48 9.85
N SER A 78 -2.83 1.02 9.33
CA SER A 78 -3.51 1.55 8.14
C SER A 78 -2.63 1.52 6.88
N TYR A 79 -2.03 0.36 6.59
CA TYR A 79 -1.22 0.12 5.40
C TYR A 79 -1.31 -1.34 4.96
N PHE A 80 -0.80 -1.63 3.77
CA PHE A 80 -0.71 -2.98 3.23
C PHE A 80 0.62 -3.18 2.51
N TRP A 81 1.04 -4.43 2.41
CA TRP A 81 2.25 -4.85 1.72
C TRP A 81 1.94 -5.29 0.31
N VAL A 82 2.76 -4.84 -0.63
CA VAL A 82 2.68 -5.22 -2.03
C VAL A 82 4.03 -5.69 -2.55
N MET A 83 4.02 -6.68 -3.43
CA MET A 83 5.19 -7.19 -4.12
C MET A 83 5.00 -7.06 -5.63
N ASP A 84 6.03 -6.60 -6.34
CA ASP A 84 6.04 -6.59 -7.80
C ASP A 84 6.18 -8.03 -8.36
N PRO A 85 5.21 -8.54 -9.13
CA PRO A 85 5.26 -9.87 -9.72
C PRO A 85 6.50 -10.12 -10.59
N ASN A 86 7.09 -9.10 -11.20
CA ASN A 86 8.29 -9.24 -12.04
C ASN A 86 9.47 -9.80 -11.27
N PHE A 87 9.58 -9.46 -9.98
CA PHE A 87 10.65 -9.90 -9.08
C PHE A 87 10.37 -11.25 -8.43
N ASN A 88 9.20 -11.84 -8.67
CA ASN A 88 8.81 -13.18 -8.25
C ASN A 88 8.98 -14.22 -9.37
N THR A 89 9.46 -13.81 -10.55
CA THR A 89 9.74 -14.74 -11.65
C THR A 89 11.16 -15.30 -11.54
N SER A 90 11.37 -16.55 -11.96
CA SER A 90 12.67 -17.24 -12.02
C SER A 90 13.70 -16.60 -12.98
N SER A 91 13.47 -15.34 -13.38
CA SER A 91 14.40 -14.58 -14.20
C SER A 91 15.71 -14.37 -13.44
N SER A 92 16.82 -14.61 -14.11
CA SER A 92 18.16 -14.44 -13.55
C SER A 92 18.60 -12.98 -13.44
N CYS A 93 17.77 -12.03 -13.92
CA CYS A 93 18.12 -10.61 -13.96
C CYS A 93 16.90 -9.66 -14.04
N PRO A 94 16.11 -9.54 -12.96
CA PRO A 94 14.94 -8.68 -12.95
C PRO A 94 15.34 -7.20 -12.91
N LEU A 95 14.73 -6.37 -13.78
CA LEU A 95 14.88 -4.92 -13.79
C LEU A 95 13.52 -4.25 -13.54
N PRO A 96 13.47 -3.06 -12.93
CA PRO A 96 12.22 -2.33 -12.81
C PRO A 96 11.63 -2.02 -14.19
N LEU A 97 10.31 -2.10 -14.27
CA LEU A 97 9.59 -1.50 -15.38
C LEU A 97 9.52 0.01 -15.14
N TRP A 98 10.16 0.77 -16.02
CA TRP A 98 10.24 2.24 -15.96
C TRP A 98 8.91 2.96 -15.79
N ASN A 99 7.82 2.34 -16.26
CA ASN A 99 6.47 2.89 -16.22
C ASN A 99 5.65 2.42 -14.99
N HIS A 100 6.19 1.53 -14.13
CA HIS A 100 5.54 1.00 -12.94
C HIS A 100 5.92 1.77 -11.67
N LEU A 101 6.03 3.09 -11.76
CA LEU A 101 6.34 3.90 -10.59
C LEU A 101 5.09 4.00 -9.69
N PRO A 102 5.13 3.50 -8.44
CA PRO A 102 4.00 3.66 -7.53
C PRO A 102 3.89 5.13 -7.11
N TYR A 103 2.68 5.55 -6.73
CA TYR A 103 2.47 6.93 -6.31
C TYR A 103 3.37 7.27 -5.13
N PHE A 104 4.13 8.34 -5.28
CA PHE A 104 5.06 8.80 -4.26
C PHE A 104 4.31 9.16 -2.98
N GLY A 105 4.92 8.89 -1.82
CA GLY A 105 4.60 9.51 -0.54
C GLY A 105 5.17 10.94 -0.46
N THR A 106 4.52 11.85 0.26
CA THR A 106 4.94 13.25 0.46
C THR A 106 5.85 13.22 1.66
N TYR A 107 7.00 13.88 1.58
CA TYR A 107 7.63 14.38 2.79
C TYR A 107 7.17 15.82 3.06
N ILE A 108 7.15 16.15 4.34
CA ILE A 108 6.88 17.51 4.83
C ILE A 108 8.20 18.28 4.74
N THR A 109 8.20 19.42 4.04
CA THR A 109 9.28 20.41 4.21
C THR A 109 9.03 21.21 5.49
N TYR A 110 10.09 21.71 6.14
CA TYR A 110 10.03 22.57 7.34
C TYR A 110 9.06 23.78 7.22
N PHE A 111 8.66 24.14 5.99
CA PHE A 111 7.74 25.23 5.69
C PHE A 111 6.28 24.80 5.52
N GLY A 112 5.91 23.56 5.87
CA GLY A 112 4.54 23.05 5.72
C GLY A 112 4.09 22.91 4.27
N ARG A 113 5.03 22.95 3.30
CA ARG A 113 4.73 22.75 1.89
C ARG A 113 4.72 21.25 1.60
N TYR A 114 3.54 20.76 1.21
CA TYR A 114 3.38 19.45 0.60
C TYR A 114 4.01 19.50 -0.79
N LEU A 115 5.18 18.90 -0.97
CA LEU A 115 5.64 18.49 -2.29
C LEU A 115 4.91 17.19 -2.63
N GLY A 116 3.61 17.33 -2.89
CA GLY A 116 2.77 16.26 -3.38
C GLY A 116 3.26 15.82 -4.75
N GLY A 117 3.68 14.56 -4.87
CA GLY A 117 3.58 13.90 -6.17
C GLY A 117 2.11 13.99 -6.59
N ILE A 118 1.84 14.61 -7.74
CA ILE A 118 0.50 14.63 -8.31
C ILE A 118 0.19 13.18 -8.69
N ASP A 119 -0.71 12.55 -7.97
CA ASP A 119 -1.33 11.32 -8.43
C ASP A 119 -2.68 11.64 -9.08
N SER A 120 -3.04 10.90 -10.12
CA SER A 120 -4.23 11.17 -10.93
C SER A 120 -5.52 10.62 -10.32
N VAL A 121 -5.44 10.02 -9.12
CA VAL A 121 -6.52 9.23 -8.54
C VAL A 121 -7.02 9.80 -7.21
N SER A 122 -6.24 10.62 -6.53
CA SER A 122 -6.62 11.21 -5.26
C SER A 122 -7.55 12.41 -5.46
N PRO A 123 -8.70 12.46 -4.77
CA PRO A 123 -9.53 13.64 -4.73
C PRO A 123 -8.88 14.74 -3.86
N PRO A 124 -9.28 16.02 -4.02
CA PRO A 124 -8.77 17.13 -3.22
C PRO A 124 -8.88 16.84 -1.71
N GLY A 125 -7.78 17.04 -0.99
CA GLY A 125 -7.72 16.82 0.47
C GLY A 125 -7.42 15.37 0.89
N PHE A 126 -7.43 14.42 -0.04
CA PHE A 126 -7.14 13.02 0.24
C PHE A 126 -5.88 12.56 -0.47
N ARG A 127 -5.38 11.40 -0.02
CA ARG A 127 -4.34 10.69 -0.72
C ARG A 127 -4.55 9.19 -0.71
N TYR A 128 -4.56 8.61 -1.90
CA TYR A 128 -4.79 7.18 -2.13
C TYR A 128 -3.53 6.50 -2.64
N LEU A 129 -3.38 5.23 -2.27
CA LEU A 129 -2.33 4.33 -2.73
C LEU A 129 -0.90 4.91 -2.63
N ALA A 130 -0.68 5.82 -1.68
CA ALA A 130 0.61 6.44 -1.48
C ALA A 130 1.61 5.43 -0.94
N THR A 131 2.79 5.38 -1.56
CA THR A 131 3.87 4.56 -1.04
C THR A 131 4.25 5.06 0.35
N ARG A 132 4.22 4.17 1.33
CA ARG A 132 4.66 4.45 2.70
C ARG A 132 6.17 4.27 2.86
N SER A 133 6.76 3.31 2.16
CA SER A 133 8.20 3.04 2.21
C SER A 133 9.03 4.19 1.63
N TYR A 134 10.05 4.63 2.36
CA TYR A 134 10.97 5.67 1.92
C TYR A 134 12.20 5.15 1.18
N ASP A 135 12.58 3.90 1.43
CA ASP A 135 13.77 3.31 0.81
C ASP A 135 13.49 2.93 -0.64
N ARG A 136 14.43 3.27 -1.52
CA ARG A 136 14.34 3.09 -2.97
C ARG A 136 15.59 2.44 -3.51
N ALA A 137 15.44 1.42 -4.35
CA ALA A 137 16.51 0.94 -5.20
C ALA A 137 16.37 1.65 -6.54
N CYS A 138 17.38 2.45 -6.89
CA CYS A 138 17.43 3.26 -8.08
C CYS A 138 18.29 2.56 -9.13
N PHE A 139 17.82 2.52 -10.36
CA PHE A 139 18.53 1.91 -11.47
C PHE A 139 18.91 2.97 -12.48
N ALA A 140 20.08 2.81 -13.09
CA ALA A 140 20.54 3.64 -14.19
C ALA A 140 21.23 2.79 -15.24
N ASN A 141 21.16 3.24 -16.50
CA ASN A 141 21.94 2.68 -17.58
C ASN A 141 22.93 3.71 -18.11
N CYS A 142 24.20 3.36 -18.09
CA CYS A 142 25.30 4.23 -18.45
C CYS A 142 25.98 3.77 -19.73
N SER A 143 26.32 4.73 -20.60
CA SER A 143 27.05 4.45 -21.84
C SER A 143 28.53 4.07 -21.61
N ARG A 144 29.05 4.37 -20.42
CA ARG A 144 30.42 4.07 -19.98
C ARG A 144 30.39 3.51 -18.57
N ALA A 145 31.42 2.75 -18.21
CA ALA A 145 31.56 2.24 -16.85
C ALA A 145 31.76 3.42 -15.88
N VAL A 146 30.96 3.46 -14.82
CA VAL A 146 31.11 4.43 -13.74
C VAL A 146 32.36 4.07 -12.93
N MET A 147 33.27 5.04 -12.80
CA MET A 147 34.49 4.93 -12.00
C MET A 147 34.35 5.78 -10.74
N ASN A 148 34.93 5.34 -9.63
CA ASN A 148 35.04 6.10 -8.38
C ASN A 148 33.70 6.45 -7.67
N LYS A 149 32.60 5.75 -7.96
CA LYS A 149 31.36 5.79 -7.16
C LYS A 149 31.05 4.40 -6.60
N SER A 150 31.46 4.14 -5.36
CA SER A 150 31.25 2.85 -4.69
C SER A 150 29.78 2.53 -4.42
N ALA A 151 28.90 3.54 -4.36
CA ALA A 151 27.46 3.35 -4.18
C ALA A 151 26.80 2.65 -5.39
N TYR A 152 27.35 2.83 -6.60
CA TYR A 152 26.83 2.23 -7.82
C TYR A 152 27.25 0.76 -7.89
N LYS A 153 26.31 -0.14 -7.65
CA LYS A 153 26.53 -1.59 -7.72
C LYS A 153 26.24 -2.08 -9.14
N PRO A 154 27.20 -2.72 -9.81
CA PRO A 154 27.00 -3.17 -11.18
C PRO A 154 25.99 -4.32 -11.25
N VAL A 155 25.05 -4.24 -12.18
CA VAL A 155 24.12 -5.32 -12.51
C VAL A 155 24.78 -6.23 -13.55
N ALA A 156 25.53 -7.23 -13.07
CA ALA A 156 26.42 -8.04 -13.91
C ALA A 156 25.72 -8.78 -15.05
N CYS A 157 24.45 -9.15 -14.86
CA CYS A 157 23.65 -9.86 -15.84
C CYS A 157 23.15 -9.00 -17.03
N GLN A 158 23.36 -7.67 -17.01
CA GLN A 158 22.94 -6.73 -18.06
C GLN A 158 24.10 -5.86 -18.57
N ARG A 159 25.20 -6.52 -18.95
CA ARG A 159 26.41 -5.85 -19.46
C ARG A 159 26.50 -6.00 -20.98
N ALA A 160 26.51 -4.87 -21.69
CA ALA A 160 26.85 -4.82 -23.11
C ALA A 160 27.92 -3.75 -23.37
N LYS A 161 28.49 -3.74 -24.58
CA LYS A 161 29.67 -2.92 -24.93
C LYS A 161 29.51 -1.42 -24.62
N ASN A 162 28.30 -0.88 -24.74
CA ASN A 162 27.95 0.52 -24.47
C ASN A 162 26.76 0.65 -23.49
N SER A 163 26.54 -0.36 -22.66
CA SER A 163 25.41 -0.40 -21.72
C SER A 163 25.90 -1.01 -20.41
N HIS A 164 25.92 -0.18 -19.38
CA HIS A 164 26.35 -0.55 -18.04
C HIS A 164 25.24 -0.21 -17.06
N VAL A 165 24.52 -1.23 -16.62
CA VAL A 165 23.42 -1.06 -15.67
C VAL A 165 23.96 -1.08 -14.25
N TYR A 166 23.51 -0.11 -13.44
CA TYR A 166 23.86 0.01 -12.04
C TYR A 166 22.61 0.12 -11.19
N VAL A 167 22.71 -0.35 -9.95
CA VAL A 167 21.74 -0.11 -8.89
C VAL A 167 22.42 0.60 -7.72
N TRP A 168 21.73 1.53 -7.08
CA TRP A 168 22.12 2.07 -5.77
C TRP A 168 20.87 2.22 -4.91
N VAL A 169 21.05 2.35 -3.59
CA VAL A 169 19.95 2.53 -2.66
C VAL A 169 19.92 3.96 -2.15
N SER A 170 18.72 4.52 -2.05
CA SER A 170 18.46 5.86 -1.53
C SER A 170 17.46 5.80 -0.38
N ASN A 171 17.62 6.68 0.61
CA ASN A 171 16.76 6.82 1.78
C ASN A 171 16.32 8.28 1.90
N TYR A 172 15.01 8.52 2.07
CA TYR A 172 14.33 9.83 2.04
C TYR A 172 14.51 10.66 0.76
N ALA A 173 15.55 10.42 -0.03
CA ALA A 173 15.83 11.05 -1.31
C ALA A 173 15.25 10.22 -2.45
N TYR A 174 14.64 10.91 -3.42
CA TYR A 174 14.23 10.31 -4.69
C TYR A 174 15.44 9.75 -5.44
N CYS A 175 15.20 8.92 -6.45
CA CYS A 175 16.21 8.61 -7.45
C CYS A 175 16.43 9.86 -8.33
N ALA A 176 17.06 10.87 -7.76
CA ALA A 176 17.13 12.18 -8.32
C ALA A 176 18.05 12.17 -9.55
N VAL A 177 17.62 12.85 -10.61
CA VAL A 177 18.39 12.94 -11.85
C VAL A 177 19.74 13.63 -11.61
N GLU A 178 19.84 14.47 -10.58
CA GLU A 178 21.09 15.12 -10.15
C GLU A 178 22.14 14.15 -9.60
N ASP A 179 21.74 12.96 -9.12
CA ASP A 179 22.68 11.95 -8.62
C ASP A 179 23.34 11.14 -9.75
N LEU A 180 22.78 11.23 -10.97
CA LEU A 180 23.25 10.51 -12.14
C LEU A 180 24.52 11.13 -12.70
N GLU A 181 25.44 10.26 -13.15
CA GLU A 181 26.54 10.72 -13.98
C GLU A 181 26.02 11.26 -15.32
N PRO A 182 26.69 12.25 -15.94
CA PRO A 182 26.23 12.88 -17.18
C PRO A 182 26.04 11.92 -18.38
N TYR A 183 26.63 10.73 -18.31
CA TYR A 183 26.57 9.68 -19.33
C TYR A 183 25.66 8.51 -18.95
N CYS A 184 24.88 8.65 -17.87
CA CYS A 184 23.87 7.72 -17.40
C CYS A 184 22.47 8.27 -17.65
N GLY A 185 21.58 7.42 -18.16
CA GLY A 185 20.15 7.63 -18.08
C GLY A 185 19.60 6.96 -16.82
N TYR A 186 18.55 7.55 -16.24
CA TYR A 186 17.67 6.87 -15.29
C TYR A 186 17.25 5.50 -15.86
N LEU A 187 16.87 4.51 -15.07
CA LEU A 187 16.31 3.23 -15.57
C LEU A 187 15.02 2.79 -14.85
N GLY A 188 14.68 3.44 -13.75
CA GLY A 188 13.55 3.04 -12.93
C GLY A 188 13.95 2.92 -11.48
N GLU A 189 12.95 2.72 -10.65
CA GLU A 189 13.15 2.56 -9.22
C GLU A 189 12.15 1.58 -8.63
N ILE A 190 12.50 1.06 -7.45
CA ILE A 190 11.65 0.12 -6.71
C ILE A 190 11.68 0.53 -5.24
N PRO A 191 10.54 0.95 -4.67
CA PRO A 191 10.43 1.05 -3.22
C PRO A 191 10.56 -0.31 -2.55
N PHE A 192 11.09 -0.32 -1.34
CA PHE A 192 11.19 -1.53 -0.54
C PHE A 192 11.10 -1.24 0.96
N GLY A 193 10.85 -2.29 1.75
CA GLY A 193 10.88 -2.21 3.21
C GLY A 193 9.64 -1.57 3.83
N ASN A 194 9.73 -1.25 5.12
CA ASN A 194 8.64 -0.69 5.91
C ASN A 194 9.13 0.44 6.82
N ASP A 195 8.36 1.51 6.85
CA ASP A 195 8.69 2.77 7.53
C ASP A 195 8.39 2.77 9.05
N THR A 196 8.06 1.63 9.66
CA THR A 196 7.78 1.61 11.12
C THR A 196 9.04 1.51 11.99
N ASP A 197 10.18 1.18 11.40
CA ASP A 197 11.42 0.98 12.15
C ASP A 197 12.36 2.16 11.93
N GLU A 198 12.06 3.27 12.60
CA GLU A 198 12.87 4.49 12.69
C GLU A 198 14.35 4.22 13.09
N TYR A 199 14.65 3.02 13.57
CA TYR A 199 15.97 2.57 14.03
C TYR A 199 16.61 1.43 13.22
N SER A 200 15.92 0.84 12.25
CA SER A 200 16.47 -0.22 11.40
C SER A 200 16.38 0.22 9.94
N SER A 201 17.23 1.16 9.54
CA SER A 201 17.34 1.51 8.13
C SER A 201 17.97 0.34 7.38
N ASP A 202 17.15 -0.57 6.85
CA ASP A 202 17.58 -1.62 5.91
C ASP A 202 18.47 -1.01 4.81
N TRP A 203 18.18 0.24 4.40
CA TRP A 203 19.04 1.06 3.56
C TRP A 203 20.52 1.13 3.99
N GLY A 204 20.81 1.34 5.28
CA GLY A 204 22.18 1.49 5.79
C GLY A 204 23.03 0.24 5.55
N GLN A 205 22.42 -0.94 5.66
CA GLN A 205 23.07 -2.22 5.35
C GLN A 205 23.25 -2.40 3.84
N LEU A 206 22.29 -1.92 3.04
CA LEU A 206 22.26 -2.10 1.59
C LEU A 206 23.18 -1.16 0.80
N GLN A 207 23.64 -0.05 1.37
CA GLN A 207 24.59 0.86 0.70
C GLN A 207 25.85 0.15 0.20
N ASN A 208 26.32 -0.83 0.96
CA ASN A 208 27.53 -1.59 0.65
C ASN A 208 27.24 -3.00 0.11
N ALA A 209 25.97 -3.37 -0.02
CA ALA A 209 25.56 -4.70 -0.45
C ALA A 209 25.75 -4.92 -1.96
N SER A 210 25.71 -6.18 -2.39
CA SER A 210 25.78 -6.53 -3.80
C SER A 210 24.42 -6.34 -4.49
N TYR A 211 24.40 -6.36 -5.83
CA TYR A 211 23.14 -6.38 -6.58
C TYR A 211 22.25 -7.56 -6.15
N ALA A 212 22.82 -8.74 -5.90
CA ALA A 212 22.06 -9.92 -5.49
C ALA A 212 21.34 -9.68 -4.15
N ASP A 213 22.04 -9.10 -3.18
CA ASP A 213 21.47 -8.77 -1.88
C ASP A 213 20.36 -7.71 -2.01
N ILE A 214 20.61 -6.64 -2.79
CA ILE A 214 19.59 -5.61 -3.06
C ILE A 214 18.36 -6.24 -3.71
N THR A 215 18.52 -7.14 -4.68
CA THR A 215 17.37 -7.82 -5.32
C THR A 215 16.59 -8.72 -4.37
N GLN A 216 17.26 -9.32 -3.38
CA GLN A 216 16.59 -10.12 -2.35
C GLN A 216 15.73 -9.25 -1.42
N PHE A 217 16.12 -8.00 -1.19
CA PHE A 217 15.33 -7.07 -0.39
C PHE A 217 14.15 -6.49 -1.17
N ILE A 218 14.37 -6.00 -2.38
CA ILE A 218 13.29 -5.40 -3.17
C ILE A 218 12.23 -6.43 -3.60
N SER A 219 12.59 -7.71 -3.70
CA SER A 219 11.63 -8.79 -3.98
C SER A 219 10.66 -9.06 -2.82
N LYS A 220 10.97 -8.64 -1.59
CA LYS A 220 10.02 -8.70 -0.45
C LYS A 220 8.90 -7.68 -0.58
N GLY A 221 9.08 -6.67 -1.44
CA GLY A 221 8.08 -5.64 -1.70
C GLY A 221 8.17 -4.44 -0.77
N PHE A 222 7.09 -3.64 -0.78
CA PHE A 222 7.00 -2.36 -0.08
C PHE A 222 5.61 -2.14 0.51
N THR A 223 5.49 -1.10 1.32
CA THR A 223 4.26 -0.74 2.02
C THR A 223 3.55 0.42 1.34
N VAL A 224 2.21 0.35 1.30
CA VAL A 224 1.32 1.33 0.71
C VAL A 224 0.25 1.72 1.72
N GLN A 225 -0.05 3.01 1.82
CA GLN A 225 -0.99 3.54 2.81
C GLN A 225 -2.45 3.29 2.42
N PHE A 226 -3.30 3.17 3.44
CA PHE A 226 -4.75 3.36 3.29
C PHE A 226 -5.06 4.83 2.95
N PRO A 227 -6.31 5.18 2.60
CA PRO A 227 -6.72 6.56 2.38
C PRO A 227 -6.36 7.49 3.56
N VAL A 228 -5.48 8.47 3.30
CA VAL A 228 -5.04 9.45 4.30
C VAL A 228 -5.67 10.81 4.01
N ASP A 229 -6.13 11.49 5.07
CA ASP A 229 -6.52 12.89 4.99
C ASP A 229 -5.26 13.76 5.07
N THR A 230 -5.03 14.53 4.01
CA THR A 230 -3.85 15.39 3.87
C THR A 230 -3.84 16.54 4.88
N ILE A 231 -4.97 16.90 5.47
CA ILE A 231 -5.12 18.02 6.41
C ILE A 231 -4.73 17.62 7.84
N TYR A 232 -4.90 16.34 8.23
CA TYR A 232 -4.78 15.94 9.64
C TYR A 232 -3.75 14.83 9.96
N ARG A 233 -2.98 14.34 8.98
CA ARG A 233 -1.95 13.28 9.17
C ARG A 233 -2.51 12.00 9.85
N ARG A 234 -3.83 11.79 9.77
CA ARG A 234 -4.57 10.67 10.37
C ARG A 234 -5.27 9.86 9.28
N PRO A 235 -5.60 8.57 9.53
CA PRO A 235 -6.52 7.84 8.67
C PRO A 235 -7.75 8.71 8.43
N SER A 236 -8.22 8.79 7.18
CA SER A 236 -9.31 9.70 6.85
C SER A 236 -10.52 9.51 7.77
N THR A 237 -11.26 10.58 8.02
CA THR A 237 -12.45 10.56 8.89
C THR A 237 -13.45 9.48 8.47
N SER A 238 -13.56 9.19 7.16
CA SER A 238 -14.36 8.07 6.64
C SER A 238 -13.81 6.69 7.03
N VAL A 239 -12.49 6.48 6.99
CA VAL A 239 -11.82 5.27 7.50
C VAL A 239 -12.09 5.11 9.00
N MET A 240 -11.92 6.17 9.80
CA MET A 240 -12.13 6.13 11.25
C MET A 240 -13.60 5.89 11.61
N LEU A 241 -14.53 6.60 10.95
CA LEU A 241 -15.96 6.49 11.19
C LEU A 241 -16.45 5.07 10.87
N ARG A 242 -16.04 4.50 9.73
CA ARG A 242 -16.40 3.11 9.39
C ARG A 242 -15.72 2.07 10.24
N LYS A 243 -14.46 2.26 10.63
CA LYS A 243 -13.80 1.39 11.61
C LYS A 243 -14.59 1.36 12.92
N ASN A 244 -15.07 2.52 13.38
CA ASN A 244 -15.90 2.61 14.57
C ASN A 244 -17.28 1.96 14.36
N ILE A 245 -17.92 2.15 13.20
CA ILE A 245 -19.19 1.49 12.86
C ILE A 245 -19.02 -0.04 12.84
N ASN A 246 -18.00 -0.58 12.18
CA ASN A 246 -17.73 -2.02 12.13
C ASN A 246 -17.37 -2.60 13.50
N LEU A 247 -16.62 -1.87 14.33
CA LEU A 247 -16.37 -2.24 15.72
C LEU A 247 -17.67 -2.28 16.54
N CYS A 248 -18.58 -1.33 16.31
CA CYS A 248 -19.89 -1.31 16.94
C CYS A 248 -20.73 -2.51 16.48
N LEU A 249 -20.85 -2.75 15.18
CA LEU A 249 -21.61 -3.87 14.61
C LEU A 249 -21.09 -5.22 15.11
N ASN A 250 -19.78 -5.45 15.11
CA ASN A 250 -19.20 -6.70 15.62
C ASN A 250 -19.41 -6.89 17.13
N ASN A 251 -19.44 -5.81 17.91
CA ASN A 251 -19.74 -5.89 19.35
C ASN A 251 -21.24 -6.09 19.61
N SER A 252 -22.11 -5.51 18.79
CA SER A 252 -23.56 -5.72 18.86
C SER A 252 -23.94 -7.18 18.56
N ILE A 253 -23.31 -7.80 17.54
CA ILE A 253 -23.52 -9.22 17.21
C ILE A 253 -23.08 -10.15 18.35
N ARG A 254 -22.05 -9.78 19.12
CA ARG A 254 -21.60 -10.56 20.28
C ARG A 254 -22.53 -10.49 21.49
N ILE A 255 -23.38 -9.47 21.58
CA ILE A 255 -24.30 -9.28 22.71
C ILE A 255 -25.62 -10.05 22.49
N ASP A 256 -26.00 -10.35 21.24
CA ASP A 256 -27.29 -10.99 20.92
C ASP A 256 -27.32 -12.54 21.00
N LEU A 257 -26.21 -13.21 21.31
CA LEU A 257 -26.18 -14.67 21.46
C LEU A 257 -26.33 -15.17 22.90
N GLY A 258 -26.55 -14.27 23.88
CA GLY A 258 -26.59 -14.60 25.31
C GLY A 258 -27.96 -14.54 25.99
N LEU A 259 -29.04 -14.14 25.31
CA LEU A 259 -30.32 -13.78 25.97
C LEU A 259 -31.55 -14.60 25.56
N LEU A 260 -31.40 -15.69 24.80
CA LEU A 260 -32.52 -16.57 24.46
C LEU A 260 -32.32 -17.99 25.01
N SER A 261 -32.38 -18.12 26.34
CA SER A 261 -32.74 -19.39 26.98
C SER A 261 -33.26 -19.21 28.41
N GLN A 262 -34.55 -18.91 28.54
CA GLN A 262 -35.36 -19.38 29.67
C GLN A 262 -36.74 -19.82 29.15
N PRO A 263 -37.23 -21.02 29.50
CA PRO A 263 -38.59 -21.43 29.23
C PRO A 263 -39.53 -20.93 30.32
N ASP A 264 -40.56 -20.18 29.93
CA ASP A 264 -41.70 -19.82 30.79
C ASP A 264 -42.48 -21.07 31.18
N GLY A 265 -42.65 -21.27 32.49
CA GLY A 265 -43.49 -22.30 33.08
C GLY A 265 -44.08 -21.82 34.39
N GLY A 266 -45.17 -21.05 34.33
CA GLY A 266 -45.96 -20.61 35.48
C GLY A 266 -47.42 -20.97 35.31
N SER A 267 -47.89 -21.97 36.06
CA SER A 267 -49.29 -22.40 36.16
C SER A 267 -50.09 -21.41 37.00
N LEU A 268 -51.35 -21.19 36.58
CA LEU A 268 -52.40 -20.52 37.36
C LEU A 268 -52.65 -21.22 38.70
N HIS A 269 -52.89 -20.41 39.74
CA HIS A 269 -53.90 -20.68 40.77
C HIS A 269 -54.54 -19.37 41.22
#